data_AF-A0A2W5B7Q2-F1
#
_entry.id   AF-A0A2W5B7Q2-F1
#
_cell.length_a   1.000
_cell.length_b   1.000
_cell.length_c   1.000
_cell.angle_alpha   90.00
_cell.angle_beta   90.00
_cell.angle_gamma   90.00
#
_symmetry.space_group_name_H-M   'P 1'
#
loop_
_entity.id
_entity.type
_entity.pdbx_description
1 polymer ?
#
loop_
_entity_poly.entity_id
_entity_poly.type
_entity_poly.pdbx_seq_one_letter_code
_entity_poly.pdbx_strand_id
1 'polypeptide(L)'
;MYKMAMLDTHFLDSFKDASGSTAQTPALREDRVLNYVWVNKQSLNVMGPPKEEDADIQCGIPLNYFDKAYNNARLYPDTEVKVWVDRKLLDDSTRFFLESHAYINAPENVTFHDLRDIPAYDAHPIYGEESKGNIWNKVDLARFMVVSHELNDPARKQVFYADF
;
A
#
# COMPACT_ATOMS: atom_id res chain seq x y z
N MET A 1 20.02 -23.78 10.89
CA MET A 1 19.88 -24.24 9.48
C MET A 1 18.47 -24.78 9.32
N TYR A 2 17.51 -23.94 8.98
CA TYR A 2 16.10 -24.34 8.79
C TYR A 2 15.70 -24.16 7.33
N LYS A 3 15.14 -25.23 6.79
CA LYS A 3 14.71 -25.45 5.40
C LYS A 3 13.45 -24.64 5.12
N MET A 4 13.47 -23.73 4.15
CA MET A 4 12.26 -23.14 3.57
C MET A 4 11.54 -24.22 2.74
N ALA A 5 10.27 -24.45 3.04
CA ALA A 5 9.36 -25.14 2.16
C ALA A 5 8.99 -24.18 1.01
N MET A 6 9.31 -24.58 -0.23
CA MET A 6 8.80 -23.95 -1.44
C MET A 6 7.28 -24.17 -1.49
N LEU A 7 6.52 -23.10 -1.61
CA LEU A 7 5.11 -23.13 -1.97
C LEU A 7 4.96 -22.77 -3.45
N ASP A 8 3.99 -23.45 -4.05
CA ASP A 8 3.77 -23.73 -5.47
C ASP A 8 3.81 -22.55 -6.45
N THR A 9 4.48 -22.78 -7.57
CA THR A 9 4.56 -21.91 -8.76
C THR A 9 3.29 -21.91 -9.63
N HIS A 10 2.18 -22.50 -9.17
CA HIS A 10 0.96 -22.65 -9.98
C HIS A 10 0.06 -21.40 -10.06
N PHE A 11 0.35 -20.32 -9.34
CA PHE A 11 -0.42 -19.07 -9.42
C PHE A 11 -0.07 -18.21 -10.65
N LEU A 12 1.15 -18.36 -11.19
CA LEU A 12 1.71 -17.47 -12.23
C LEU A 12 1.37 -17.85 -13.67
N ASP A 13 0.87 -19.06 -13.92
CA ASP A 13 0.60 -19.53 -15.29
C ASP A 13 -0.74 -19.04 -15.87
N SER A 14 -1.60 -18.40 -15.06
CA SER A 14 -2.88 -17.85 -15.51
C SER A 14 -2.76 -16.59 -16.39
N PHE A 15 -1.53 -16.08 -16.60
CA PHE A 15 -1.29 -14.76 -17.23
C PHE A 15 -0.64 -14.83 -18.62
N LYS A 16 -0.38 -16.02 -19.20
CA LYS A 16 0.44 -16.14 -20.42
C LYS A 16 -0.30 -16.08 -21.76
N ASP A 17 -1.62 -16.14 -21.79
CA ASP A 17 -2.35 -16.18 -23.07
C ASP A 17 -2.97 -14.82 -23.44
N ALA A 18 -2.17 -13.96 -24.09
CA ALA A 18 -2.66 -12.92 -25.01
C ALA A 18 -1.51 -12.20 -25.75
N SER A 19 -0.77 -12.91 -26.61
CA SER A 19 0.15 -12.26 -27.56
C SER A 19 -0.60 -11.88 -28.84
N GLY A 20 -0.81 -10.58 -29.07
CA GLY A 20 -1.12 -10.04 -30.40
C GLY A 20 -2.13 -8.91 -30.40
N SER A 21 -1.70 -7.68 -30.13
CA SER A 21 -2.38 -6.48 -30.65
C SER A 21 -1.48 -5.25 -30.52
N THR A 22 -1.55 -4.37 -31.51
CA THR A 22 -0.86 -3.09 -31.64
C THR A 22 -0.93 -2.24 -30.36
N ALA A 23 0.19 -1.61 -30.01
CA ALA A 23 0.37 -0.77 -28.82
C ALA A 23 -0.56 0.45 -28.81
N GLN A 24 -1.80 0.24 -28.37
CA GLN A 24 -2.60 1.23 -27.68
C GLN A 24 -2.33 1.01 -26.20
N THR A 25 -2.03 2.08 -25.45
CA THR A 25 -2.04 2.03 -23.99
C THR A 25 -3.38 1.45 -23.57
N PRO A 26 -3.44 0.24 -22.97
CA PRO A 26 -4.70 -0.34 -22.59
C PRO A 26 -5.36 0.61 -21.60
N ALA A 27 -6.60 1.03 -21.89
CA ALA A 27 -7.39 1.77 -20.92
C ALA A 27 -7.45 0.96 -19.62
N LEU A 28 -7.32 1.65 -18.48
CA LEU A 28 -7.39 1.01 -17.17
C LEU A 28 -8.65 0.14 -17.10
N ARG A 29 -8.46 -1.12 -16.75
CA ARG A 29 -9.58 -1.99 -16.43
C ARG A 29 -9.98 -1.65 -15.00
N GLU A 30 -10.95 -0.76 -14.89
CA GLU A 30 -11.49 -0.31 -13.60
C GLU A 30 -12.01 -1.47 -12.73
N ASP A 31 -12.20 -2.67 -13.31
CA ASP A 31 -12.67 -3.85 -12.62
C ASP A 31 -11.60 -4.59 -11.80
N ARG A 32 -10.31 -4.23 -11.91
CA ARG A 32 -9.19 -4.82 -11.14
C ARG A 32 -8.46 -3.79 -10.30
N VAL A 33 -8.28 -4.10 -9.02
CA VAL A 33 -7.50 -3.28 -8.08
C VAL A 33 -6.53 -4.12 -7.26
N LEU A 34 -5.30 -3.64 -7.13
CA LEU A 34 -4.24 -4.18 -6.28
C LEU A 34 -3.95 -3.21 -5.15
N ASN A 35 -4.16 -3.66 -3.90
CA ASN A 35 -4.02 -2.83 -2.72
C ASN A 35 -2.74 -3.14 -1.95
N TYR A 36 -2.07 -2.06 -1.52
CA TYR A 36 -0.96 -2.08 -0.57
C TYR A 36 -1.34 -1.24 0.64
N VAL A 37 -0.95 -1.69 1.84
CA VAL A 37 -1.32 -1.03 3.10
C VAL A 37 -0.09 -0.77 3.95
N TRP A 38 0.16 0.50 4.27
CA TRP A 38 1.19 0.92 5.20
C TRP A 38 0.55 1.43 6.49
N VAL A 39 0.81 0.74 7.59
CA VAL A 39 0.35 1.15 8.93
C VAL A 39 1.55 1.49 9.79
N ASN A 40 1.55 2.69 10.37
CA ASN A 40 2.57 3.08 11.33
C ASN A 40 2.34 2.39 12.68
N LYS A 41 3.43 1.93 13.31
CA LYS A 41 3.39 1.32 14.65
C LYS A 41 2.81 2.27 15.69
N GLN A 42 3.20 3.53 15.60
CA GLN A 42 2.77 4.63 16.44
C GLN A 42 2.79 5.93 15.63
N SER A 43 2.14 6.98 16.14
CA SER A 43 2.17 8.30 15.51
C SER A 43 3.60 8.85 15.47
N LEU A 44 4.06 9.25 14.29
CA LEU A 44 5.35 9.93 14.14
C LEU A 44 5.33 11.30 14.83
N ASN A 45 4.17 11.94 14.93
CA ASN A 45 3.97 13.19 15.67
C ASN A 45 4.19 13.04 17.20
N VAL A 46 4.08 11.82 17.73
CA VAL A 46 4.20 11.54 19.19
C VAL A 46 5.59 11.02 19.56
N MET A 47 6.38 10.52 18.60
CA MET A 47 7.72 9.97 18.89
C MET A 47 8.75 11.01 19.33
N GLY A 48 8.45 12.31 19.22
CA GLY A 48 9.44 13.37 19.40
C GLY A 48 10.47 13.36 18.26
N PRO A 49 11.41 14.32 18.25
CA PRO A 49 12.48 14.32 17.25
C PRO A 49 13.25 12.99 17.30
N PRO A 50 13.79 12.51 16.15
CA PRO A 50 14.71 11.39 16.15
C PRO A 50 15.79 11.59 17.21
N LYS A 51 16.23 10.51 17.85
CA LYS A 51 17.41 10.59 18.72
C LYS A 51 18.58 11.15 17.88
N GLU A 52 19.57 11.81 18.49
CA GLU A 52 20.70 12.40 17.74
C GLU A 52 21.41 11.41 16.80
N GLU A 53 21.39 10.12 17.14
CA GLU A 53 21.90 9.01 16.32
C GLU A 53 21.09 8.71 15.04
N ASP A 54 19.84 9.17 14.99
CA ASP A 54 18.87 9.02 13.91
C ASP A 54 18.53 10.37 13.24
N ALA A 55 19.26 11.44 13.57
CA ALA A 55 18.98 12.80 13.09
C ALA A 55 19.02 12.95 11.54
N ASP A 56 19.64 12.00 10.86
CA ASP A 56 19.70 11.92 9.39
C ASP A 56 18.46 11.27 8.75
N ILE A 57 17.55 10.69 9.54
CA ILE A 57 16.33 10.05 9.03
C ILE A 57 15.27 11.13 8.77
N GLN A 58 15.28 11.66 7.54
CA GLN A 58 14.34 12.71 7.11
C GLN A 58 12.91 12.19 6.84
N CYS A 59 12.74 10.88 6.62
CA CYS A 59 11.45 10.26 6.35
C CYS A 59 11.24 9.05 7.29
N GLY A 60 10.15 9.06 8.06
CA GLY A 60 9.81 7.96 8.97
C GLY A 60 9.31 6.69 8.27
N ILE A 61 9.26 6.69 6.93
CA ILE A 61 8.87 5.55 6.11
C ILE A 61 10.02 5.23 5.14
N PRO A 62 10.49 3.97 5.08
CA PRO A 62 11.44 3.55 4.05
C PRO A 62 10.78 3.56 2.67
N LEU A 63 11.08 4.59 1.88
CA LEU A 63 10.41 4.84 0.59
C LEU A 63 10.63 3.73 -0.45
N ASN A 64 11.73 2.99 -0.34
CA ASN A 64 12.05 1.85 -1.20
C ASN A 64 11.04 0.70 -1.10
N TYR A 65 10.21 0.66 -0.05
CA TYR A 65 9.11 -0.32 0.02
C TYR A 65 8.04 -0.05 -1.05
N PHE A 66 7.81 1.21 -1.44
CA PHE A 66 6.84 1.54 -2.48
C PHE A 66 7.28 1.12 -3.88
N ASP A 67 8.57 0.83 -4.09
CA ASP A 67 9.10 0.38 -5.37
C ASP A 67 8.44 -0.93 -5.82
N LYS A 68 8.06 -1.82 -4.89
CA LYS A 68 7.32 -3.05 -5.25
C LYS A 68 5.94 -2.74 -5.83
N ALA A 69 5.21 -1.79 -5.24
CA ALA A 69 3.93 -1.34 -5.78
C ALA A 69 4.12 -0.74 -7.17
N TYR A 70 5.15 0.08 -7.37
CA TYR A 70 5.46 0.68 -8.68
C TYR A 70 5.88 -0.36 -9.71
N ASN A 71 6.66 -1.37 -9.32
CA ASN A 71 7.05 -2.45 -10.22
C ASN A 71 5.85 -3.30 -10.64
N ASN A 72 4.96 -3.65 -9.70
CA ASN A 72 3.73 -4.36 -10.03
C ASN A 72 2.80 -3.51 -10.91
N ALA A 73 2.72 -2.20 -10.66
CA ALA A 73 1.95 -1.28 -11.51
C ALA A 73 2.47 -1.24 -12.96
N ARG A 74 3.80 -1.30 -13.16
CA ARG A 74 4.41 -1.40 -14.50
C ARG A 74 4.19 -2.75 -15.17
N LEU A 75 4.17 -3.84 -14.39
CA LEU A 75 3.92 -5.19 -14.89
C LEU A 75 2.45 -5.41 -15.28
N TYR A 76 1.53 -4.74 -14.59
CA TYR A 76 0.09 -4.84 -14.79
C TYR A 76 -0.51 -3.46 -15.09
N PRO A 77 -0.23 -2.88 -16.27
CA PRO A 77 -0.62 -1.50 -16.61
C PRO A 77 -2.14 -1.30 -16.72
N ASP A 78 -2.91 -2.39 -16.86
CA ASP A 78 -4.37 -2.38 -16.89
C ASP A 78 -5.00 -2.45 -15.49
N THR A 79 -4.21 -2.65 -14.43
CA THR A 79 -4.68 -2.80 -13.06
C THR A 79 -4.46 -1.51 -12.28
N GLU A 80 -5.48 -1.04 -11.57
CA GLU A 80 -5.31 0.08 -10.64
C GLU A 80 -4.53 -0.39 -9.40
N VAL A 81 -3.50 0.35 -9.02
CA VAL A 81 -2.71 0.08 -7.82
C VAL A 81 -2.99 1.16 -6.78
N LYS A 82 -3.55 0.77 -5.64
CA LYS A 82 -3.84 1.67 -4.53
C LYS A 82 -2.87 1.46 -3.39
N VAL A 83 -2.23 2.55 -2.96
CA VAL A 83 -1.34 2.58 -1.79
C VAL A 83 -2.06 3.32 -0.67
N TRP A 84 -2.40 2.60 0.39
CA TRP A 84 -3.13 3.11 1.53
C TRP A 84 -2.19 3.44 2.69
N VAL A 85 -2.24 4.67 3.19
CA VAL A 85 -1.42 5.15 4.32
C VAL A 85 -2.30 5.90 5.32
N ASP A 86 -2.06 5.76 6.63
CA ASP A 86 -2.72 6.64 7.63
C ASP A 86 -1.96 7.96 7.69
N ARG A 87 -2.44 8.96 6.95
CA ARG A 87 -1.74 10.26 6.81
C ARG A 87 -1.68 11.01 8.13
N LYS A 88 -2.63 10.77 9.04
CA LYS A 88 -2.68 11.43 10.35
C LYS A 88 -1.55 10.99 11.27
N LEU A 89 -1.03 9.77 11.07
CA LEU A 89 0.09 9.24 11.83
C LEU A 89 1.46 9.65 11.25
N LEU A 90 1.49 10.41 10.14
CA LEU A 90 2.70 10.95 9.54
C LEU A 90 3.00 12.33 10.11
N ASP A 91 4.29 12.64 10.25
CA ASP A 91 4.75 14.01 10.43
C ASP A 91 4.87 14.73 9.08
N ASP A 92 5.06 16.05 9.13
CA ASP A 92 5.12 16.90 7.93
C ASP A 92 6.26 16.50 6.98
N SER A 93 7.40 16.12 7.53
CA SER A 93 8.57 15.71 6.75
C SER A 93 8.29 14.41 6.00
N THR A 94 7.81 13.39 6.70
CA THR A 94 7.47 12.09 6.13
C THR A 94 6.40 12.23 5.05
N ARG A 95 5.36 13.04 5.29
CA ARG A 95 4.34 13.35 4.29
C ARG A 95 4.95 14.00 3.06
N PHE A 96 5.79 15.03 3.23
CA PHE A 96 6.45 15.70 2.12
C PHE A 96 7.30 14.74 1.27
N PHE A 97 8.12 13.90 1.91
CA PHE A 97 8.96 12.94 1.20
C PHE A 97 8.14 11.84 0.51
N LEU A 98 7.08 11.35 1.14
CA LEU A 98 6.17 10.37 0.54
C LEU A 98 5.48 10.93 -0.71
N GLU A 99 4.92 12.13 -0.62
CA GLU A 99 4.24 12.81 -1.73
C GLU A 99 5.22 13.13 -2.86
N SER A 100 6.41 13.63 -2.54
CA SER A 100 7.47 13.89 -3.52
C SER A 100 7.93 12.61 -4.22
N HIS A 101 8.11 11.53 -3.46
CA HIS A 101 8.50 10.23 -4.01
C HIS A 101 7.44 9.68 -4.97
N ALA A 102 6.16 9.76 -4.57
CA ALA A 102 5.05 9.37 -5.41
C ALA A 102 4.98 10.21 -6.69
N TYR A 103 5.09 11.53 -6.58
CA TYR A 103 5.04 12.44 -7.71
C TYR A 103 6.14 12.15 -8.75
N ILE A 104 7.35 11.81 -8.30
CA ILE A 104 8.49 11.58 -9.19
C ILE A 104 8.49 10.17 -9.79
N ASN A 105 8.11 9.15 -9.02
CA ASN A 105 8.40 7.75 -9.37
C ASN A 105 7.17 6.88 -9.67
N ALA A 106 5.98 7.27 -9.21
CA ALA A 106 4.80 6.44 -9.32
C ALA A 106 4.30 6.38 -10.78
N PRO A 107 4.04 5.18 -11.33
CA PRO A 107 3.30 5.03 -12.58
C PRO A 107 1.90 5.65 -12.52
N GLU A 108 1.33 6.00 -13.68
CA GLU A 108 0.02 6.67 -13.78
C GLU A 108 -1.14 5.87 -13.17
N ASN A 109 -1.01 4.55 -13.12
CA ASN A 109 -2.00 3.64 -12.53
C ASN A 109 -1.82 3.43 -11.02
N VAL A 110 -0.93 4.18 -10.36
CA VAL A 110 -0.75 4.16 -8.91
C VAL A 110 -1.39 5.39 -8.27
N THR A 111 -2.22 5.16 -7.25
CA THR A 111 -2.84 6.23 -6.46
C THR A 111 -2.60 6.04 -4.97
N PHE A 112 -2.41 7.15 -4.26
CA PHE A 112 -2.21 7.16 -2.81
C PHE A 112 -3.50 7.61 -2.10
N HIS A 113 -3.99 6.79 -1.18
CA HIS A 113 -5.25 7.01 -0.44
C HIS A 113 -4.98 7.11 1.06
N ASP A 114 -5.85 7.81 1.78
CA ASP A 114 -5.80 7.84 3.24
C ASP A 114 -6.58 6.65 3.81
N LEU A 115 -5.98 5.89 4.72
CA LEU A 115 -6.67 4.82 5.45
C LEU A 115 -7.88 5.35 6.23
N ARG A 116 -7.86 6.62 6.64
CA ARG A 116 -8.99 7.25 7.36
C ARG A 116 -10.17 7.59 6.47
N ASP A 117 -10.05 7.49 5.15
CA ASP A 117 -11.20 7.57 4.24
C ASP A 117 -12.13 6.35 4.39
N ILE A 118 -11.65 5.26 5.04
CA ILE A 118 -12.46 4.09 5.39
C ILE A 118 -13.09 4.31 6.77
N PRO A 119 -14.42 4.49 6.89
CA PRO A 119 -15.05 4.84 8.17
C PRO A 119 -14.82 3.80 9.28
N ALA A 120 -14.78 2.52 8.92
CA ALA A 120 -14.50 1.45 9.87
C ALA A 120 -13.05 1.47 10.39
N TYR A 121 -12.10 2.00 9.61
CA TYR A 121 -10.72 2.19 10.02
C TYR A 121 -10.61 3.38 10.99
N ASP A 122 -11.11 4.55 10.59
CA ASP A 122 -10.99 5.78 11.39
C ASP A 122 -11.67 5.67 12.76
N ALA A 123 -12.81 4.98 12.83
CA ALA A 123 -13.54 4.78 14.08
C ALA A 123 -12.93 3.70 14.99
N HIS A 124 -11.99 2.87 14.51
CA HIS A 124 -11.53 1.71 15.28
C HIS A 124 -10.42 2.09 16.28
N PRO A 125 -10.57 1.79 17.58
CA PRO A 125 -9.68 2.31 18.63
C PRO A 125 -8.22 1.83 18.50
N ILE A 126 -7.97 0.72 17.79
CA ILE A 126 -6.61 0.22 17.56
C ILE A 126 -5.75 1.17 16.71
N TYR A 127 -6.35 2.10 15.96
CA TYR A 127 -5.65 3.08 15.12
C TYR A 127 -5.64 4.49 15.73
N GLY A 128 -5.99 4.63 17.01
CA GLY A 128 -5.78 5.88 17.75
C GLY A 128 -4.28 6.21 17.86
N GLU A 129 -3.94 7.50 17.90
CA GLU A 129 -2.54 7.98 18.00
C GLU A 129 -1.80 7.40 19.22
N GLU A 130 -2.51 7.24 20.34
CA GLU A 130 -2.01 6.68 21.61
C GLU A 130 -2.08 5.15 21.69
N SER A 131 -2.49 4.48 20.60
CA SER A 131 -2.66 3.03 20.58
C SER A 131 -1.32 2.30 20.66
N LYS A 132 -1.09 1.63 21.80
CA LYS A 132 0.08 0.74 22.03
C LYS A 132 -0.14 -0.69 21.52
N GLY A 133 -1.11 -0.90 20.65
CA GLY A 133 -1.44 -2.22 20.11
C GLY A 133 -0.30 -2.86 19.32
N ASN A 134 -0.31 -4.19 19.26
CA ASN A 134 0.60 -4.96 18.40
C ASN A 134 0.44 -4.52 16.93
N ILE A 135 1.54 -4.10 16.29
CA ILE A 135 1.54 -3.67 14.89
C ILE A 135 0.98 -4.73 13.95
N TRP A 136 1.25 -6.02 14.20
CA TRP A 136 0.76 -7.10 13.37
C TRP A 136 -0.77 -7.19 13.36
N ASN A 137 -1.41 -6.99 14.52
CA ASN A 137 -2.87 -6.93 14.61
C ASN A 137 -3.43 -5.71 13.87
N LYS A 138 -2.74 -4.57 13.93
CA LYS A 138 -3.13 -3.35 13.19
C LYS A 138 -3.05 -3.60 11.68
N VAL A 139 -1.96 -4.20 11.19
CA VAL A 139 -1.77 -4.52 9.77
C VAL A 139 -2.81 -5.54 9.31
N ASP A 140 -3.05 -6.60 10.07
CA ASP A 140 -4.04 -7.65 9.77
C ASP A 140 -5.46 -7.12 9.65
N LEU A 141 -5.85 -6.26 10.58
CA LEU A 141 -7.17 -5.65 10.52
C LEU A 141 -7.26 -4.63 9.38
N ALA A 142 -6.20 -3.87 9.11
CA ALA A 142 -6.20 -2.83 8.08
C ALA A 142 -6.31 -3.45 6.67
N ARG A 143 -5.56 -4.53 6.39
CA ARG A 143 -5.70 -5.27 5.11
C ARG A 143 -7.12 -5.77 4.90
N PHE A 144 -7.77 -6.28 5.95
CA PHE A 144 -9.14 -6.76 5.87
C PHE A 144 -10.12 -5.61 5.61
N MET A 145 -9.97 -4.48 6.31
CA MET A 145 -10.81 -3.30 6.14
C MET A 145 -10.68 -2.70 4.73
N VAL A 146 -9.47 -2.62 4.18
CA VAL A 146 -9.22 -2.12 2.81
C VAL A 146 -9.86 -3.05 1.78
N VAL A 147 -9.63 -4.36 1.86
CA VAL A 147 -10.22 -5.31 0.92
C VAL A 147 -11.75 -5.28 1.01
N SER A 148 -12.31 -5.22 2.23
CA SER A 148 -13.76 -5.11 2.42
C SER A 148 -14.32 -3.79 1.89
N HIS A 149 -13.58 -2.69 2.00
CA HIS A 149 -13.98 -1.39 1.46
C HIS A 149 -14.05 -1.43 -0.07
N GLU A 150 -13.01 -1.94 -0.72
CA GLU A 150 -12.94 -2.05 -2.18
C GLU A 150 -14.00 -3.01 -2.75
N LEU A 151 -14.32 -4.10 -2.04
CA LEU A 151 -15.36 -5.05 -2.46
C LEU A 151 -16.79 -4.47 -2.39
N ASN A 152 -16.99 -3.35 -1.69
CA ASN A 152 -18.29 -2.67 -1.65
C ASN A 152 -18.54 -1.77 -2.87
N ASP A 153 -17.52 -1.50 -3.69
CA ASP A 153 -17.67 -0.77 -4.94
C ASP A 153 -18.18 -1.73 -6.05
N PRO A 154 -19.41 -1.54 -6.57
CA PRO A 154 -19.98 -2.43 -7.57
C PRO A 154 -19.25 -2.43 -8.92
N ALA A 155 -18.37 -1.45 -9.17
CA ALA A 155 -17.52 -1.44 -10.36
C ALA A 155 -16.37 -2.45 -10.27
N ARG A 156 -15.98 -2.88 -9.05
CA ARG A 156 -14.85 -3.78 -8.83
C ARG A 156 -15.28 -5.24 -8.97
N LYS A 157 -14.58 -5.98 -9.82
CA LYS A 157 -14.79 -7.43 -9.98
C LYS A 157 -13.67 -8.24 -9.34
N GLN A 158 -12.48 -7.67 -9.20
CA GLN A 158 -11.31 -8.36 -8.68
C GLN A 158 -10.53 -7.42 -7.77
N VAL A 159 -10.50 -7.75 -6.47
CA VAL A 159 -9.81 -7.00 -5.43
C VAL A 159 -8.68 -7.85 -4.89
N PHE A 160 -7.45 -7.39 -5.05
CA PHE A 160 -6.24 -8.05 -4.57
C PHE A 160 -5.57 -7.25 -3.48
N TYR A 161 -4.78 -7.94 -2.65
CA TYR A 161 -3.89 -7.38 -1.65
C TYR A 161 -2.48 -7.93 -1.85
N ALA A 162 -1.46 -7.10 -1.71
CA ALA A 162 -0.07 -7.51 -1.67
C ALA A 162 0.70 -6.79 -0.55
N ASP A 163 1.70 -7.48 0.00
CA ASP A 163 2.66 -6.90 0.92
C ASP A 163 3.74 -6.10 0.15
N PHE A 164 4.30 -5.08 0.80
CA PHE A 164 5.43 -4.30 0.29
C PHE A 164 6.75 -5.06 0.28
#